data_AF-A0AAV8A0T4-F1
#
_entry.id   AF-A0AAV8A0T4-F1
#
_cell.length_a   1.000
_cell.length_b   1.000
_cell.length_c   1.000
_cell.angle_alpha   90.00
_cell.angle_beta   90.00
_cell.angle_gamma   90.00
#
_symmetry.space_group_name_H-M   'P 1'
#
loop_
_entity.id
_entity.type
_entity.pdbx_description
1 polymer ?
#
loop_
_entity_poly.entity_id
_entity_poly.type
_entity_poly.pdbx_seq_one_letter_code
_entity_poly.pdbx_strand_id
1 'polypeptide(L)'
;MSSIARQFGYDPYSSEYEKIGDNYNTNDYLKLRFQPAFISALIPTILYLSLRISKISKLCSILGAVMIIFENSIITESRIIVMDAFLLFFVSLVIFFTTSSFKAPTFSIRRFLLFSLSGLALGCGISTKLTTLGTFMAVGILQLFQITILQKQNKRKLSILVKDLIFRGVAFLLPIAVIILISYYFHFNINLYKNSENSRHSTLFNNKYFDNENFSFPSDHFSYLPFFQTLIELNKVMNKSNMRISSYHIFASSWAEWPLLNSKAIIFWDSLNEQNLKQQTDMHDNKESFFVCIGNVFVYYLVFFLLVSFCIYAILIAFYKLFIFFVRKDDRNTLIFNKLSKISRFNKKIKNYYPYLFFYSMGYFCNLIPFALINRSAYLYHYFPSLIFGIMFSATLIEIFLDIFLANFKKIRLLLIISCCLLIFFGWLFFIPFIYSTPISIKQFEKRVWGGNWFRL
;
A
#
# COMPACT_ATOMS: atom_id res chain seq x y z
N MET A 1 18.69 1.57 -0.93
CA MET A 1 19.44 1.23 0.31
C MET A 1 20.93 1.22 0.06
N SER A 2 21.46 0.46 -0.90
CA SER A 2 22.91 0.32 -1.14
C SER A 2 23.68 1.64 -1.34
N SER A 3 23.12 2.61 -2.07
CA SER A 3 23.75 3.94 -2.24
C SER A 3 23.92 4.68 -0.91
N ILE A 4 22.91 4.61 -0.04
CA ILE A 4 22.91 5.24 1.28
C ILE A 4 23.81 4.47 2.25
N ALA A 5 23.80 3.13 2.19
CA ALA A 5 24.74 2.30 2.92
C ALA A 5 26.20 2.71 2.62
N ARG A 6 26.53 2.87 1.33
CA ARG A 6 27.84 3.33 0.88
C ARG A 6 28.18 4.75 1.38
N GLN A 7 27.24 5.70 1.30
CA GLN A 7 27.45 7.06 1.82
C GLN A 7 27.73 7.07 3.33
N PHE A 8 27.19 6.10 4.05
CA PHE A 8 27.38 5.96 5.50
C PHE A 8 28.56 5.08 5.91
N GLY A 9 29.38 4.65 4.94
CA GLY A 9 30.57 3.85 5.19
C GLY A 9 30.29 2.39 5.54
N TYR A 10 29.12 1.87 5.19
CA TYR A 10 28.80 0.45 5.40
C TYR A 10 29.70 -0.42 4.51
N ASP A 11 30.49 -1.29 5.15
CA ASP A 11 31.29 -2.29 4.46
C ASP A 11 30.54 -3.63 4.44
N PRO A 12 30.02 -4.08 3.28
CA PRO A 12 29.26 -5.32 3.17
C PRO A 12 30.10 -6.58 3.43
N TYR A 13 31.43 -6.50 3.40
CA TYR A 13 32.32 -7.65 3.64
C TYR A 13 32.71 -7.80 5.12
N SER A 14 32.39 -6.79 5.94
CA SER A 14 32.72 -6.78 7.37
C SER A 14 31.67 -7.46 8.25
N SER A 15 30.48 -7.74 7.71
CA SER A 15 29.31 -8.16 8.49
C SER A 15 28.48 -9.22 7.74
N GLU A 16 28.76 -10.49 8.02
CA GLU A 16 27.93 -11.62 7.59
C GLU A 16 26.76 -11.79 8.59
N TYR A 17 25.63 -11.16 8.30
CA TYR A 17 24.36 -11.42 9.01
C TYR A 17 23.57 -12.45 8.20
N GLU A 18 23.74 -13.73 8.52
CA GLU A 18 23.13 -14.82 7.74
C GLU A 18 21.75 -15.21 8.26
N LYS A 19 21.53 -15.10 9.58
CA LYS A 19 20.32 -15.63 10.24
C LYS A 19 19.64 -14.60 11.13
N ILE A 20 18.33 -14.75 11.26
CA ILE A 20 17.53 -13.97 12.20
C ILE A 20 17.98 -14.33 13.62
N GLY A 21 18.42 -13.32 14.38
CA GLY A 21 18.92 -13.49 15.74
C GLY A 21 20.41 -13.19 15.88
N ASP A 22 21.15 -13.10 14.77
CA ASP A 22 22.56 -12.70 14.80
C ASP A 22 22.71 -11.28 15.35
N ASN A 23 23.66 -11.12 16.28
CA ASN A 23 23.94 -9.82 16.87
C ASN A 23 24.70 -8.93 15.88
N TYR A 24 24.35 -7.65 15.85
CA TYR A 24 25.08 -6.67 15.05
C TYR A 24 26.43 -6.36 15.69
N ASN A 25 27.52 -6.50 14.91
CA ASN A 25 28.87 -6.19 15.38
C ASN A 25 29.10 -4.67 15.51
N THR A 26 28.44 -3.87 14.67
CA THR A 26 28.50 -2.41 14.67
C THR A 26 27.11 -1.79 14.68
N ASN A 27 27.02 -0.51 15.04
CA ASN A 27 25.77 0.24 15.05
C ASN A 27 25.30 0.70 13.65
N ASP A 28 25.92 0.24 12.55
CA ASP A 28 25.58 0.71 11.21
C ASP A 28 24.17 0.31 10.76
N TYR A 29 23.62 -0.77 11.32
CA TYR A 29 22.24 -1.18 11.10
C TYR A 29 21.23 -0.08 11.51
N LEU A 30 21.56 0.78 12.48
CA LEU A 30 20.70 1.89 12.89
C LEU A 30 20.50 2.87 11.74
N LYS A 31 21.55 3.14 10.97
CA LYS A 31 21.50 4.04 9.80
C LYS A 31 20.65 3.42 8.68
N LEU A 32 20.77 2.10 8.48
CA LEU A 32 19.98 1.36 7.50
C LEU A 32 18.49 1.29 7.89
N ARG A 33 18.18 1.17 9.19
CA ARG A 33 16.80 1.20 9.72
C ARG A 33 16.20 2.61 9.74
N PHE A 34 17.02 3.65 9.92
CA PHE A 34 16.56 5.03 9.90
C PHE A 34 15.92 5.39 8.55
N GLN A 35 16.47 4.88 7.44
CA GLN A 35 15.99 5.20 6.10
C GLN A 35 14.50 4.84 5.86
N PRO A 36 14.05 3.59 6.01
CA PRO A 36 12.64 3.23 5.88
C PRO A 36 11.77 3.92 6.94
N ALA A 37 12.26 4.08 8.17
CA ALA A 37 11.51 4.76 9.24
C ALA A 37 11.24 6.23 8.91
N PHE A 38 12.24 6.96 8.42
CA PHE A 38 12.11 8.37 8.03
C PHE A 38 11.12 8.55 6.87
N ILE A 39 11.24 7.71 5.83
CA ILE A 39 10.35 7.76 4.68
C ILE A 39 8.90 7.42 5.07
N SER A 40 8.73 6.42 5.93
CA SER A 40 7.42 6.05 6.47
C SER A 40 6.78 7.17 7.29
N ALA A 41 7.60 7.92 8.06
CA ALA A 41 7.11 9.06 8.85
C ALA A 41 6.51 10.20 8.00
N LEU A 42 6.84 10.28 6.71
CA LEU A 42 6.25 11.25 5.78
C LEU A 42 4.86 10.84 5.28
N ILE A 43 4.52 9.55 5.32
CA ILE A 43 3.27 8.98 4.78
C ILE A 43 2.03 9.63 5.40
N PRO A 44 1.87 9.72 6.73
CA PRO A 44 0.67 10.31 7.33
C PRO A 44 0.44 11.76 6.88
N THR A 45 1.51 12.53 6.73
CA THR A 45 1.45 13.94 6.29
C THR A 45 0.98 14.05 4.84
N ILE A 46 1.53 13.22 3.95
CA ILE A 46 1.13 13.21 2.53
C ILE A 46 -0.34 12.80 2.39
N LEU A 47 -0.78 11.79 3.14
CA LEU A 47 -2.17 11.32 3.12
C LEU A 47 -3.14 12.32 3.76
N TYR A 48 -2.74 12.99 4.85
CA TYR A 48 -3.49 14.11 5.42
C TYR A 48 -3.71 15.22 4.39
N LEU A 49 -2.65 15.64 3.69
CA LEU A 49 -2.75 16.67 2.65
C LEU A 49 -3.65 16.20 1.49
N SER A 50 -3.59 14.92 1.12
CA SER A 50 -4.46 14.31 0.11
C SER A 50 -5.93 14.37 0.50
N LEU A 51 -6.26 14.10 1.78
CA LEU A 51 -7.62 14.24 2.32
C LEU A 51 -8.08 15.71 2.31
N ARG A 52 -7.22 16.65 2.73
CA ARG A 52 -7.53 18.09 2.66
C ARG A 52 -7.79 18.56 1.24
N ILE A 53 -7.02 18.05 0.27
CA ILE A 53 -7.25 18.33 -1.15
C ILE A 53 -8.58 17.74 -1.61
N SER A 54 -8.97 16.58 -1.10
CA SER A 54 -10.25 15.92 -1.38
C SER A 54 -11.48 16.61 -0.76
N LYS A 55 -11.31 17.82 -0.22
CA LYS A 55 -12.35 18.64 0.45
C LYS A 55 -12.85 18.03 1.77
N ILE A 56 -12.07 17.15 2.39
CA ILE A 56 -12.38 16.60 3.70
C ILE A 56 -12.04 17.63 4.79
N SER A 57 -12.90 17.75 5.81
CA SER A 57 -12.67 18.62 6.96
C SER A 57 -11.34 18.31 7.67
N LYS A 58 -10.83 19.30 8.40
CA LYS A 58 -9.59 19.15 9.18
C LYS A 58 -9.69 17.98 10.17
N LEU A 59 -10.85 17.82 10.84
CA LEU A 59 -11.03 16.79 11.85
C LEU A 59 -10.99 15.38 11.25
N CYS A 60 -11.74 15.12 10.17
CA CYS A 60 -11.72 13.81 9.51
C CYS A 60 -10.38 13.52 8.82
N SER A 61 -9.68 14.56 8.34
CA SER A 61 -8.33 14.39 7.79
C SER A 61 -7.31 14.04 8.88
N ILE A 62 -7.42 14.64 10.06
CA ILE A 62 -6.62 14.26 11.24
C ILE A 62 -6.91 12.81 11.62
N LEU A 63 -8.18 12.39 11.66
CA LEU A 63 -8.54 11.00 11.93
C LEU A 63 -7.87 10.04 10.95
N GLY A 64 -7.93 10.33 9.65
CA GLY A 64 -7.25 9.52 8.63
C GLY A 64 -5.72 9.46 8.82
N ALA A 65 -5.09 10.55 9.25
CA ALA A 65 -3.66 10.57 9.57
C ALA A 65 -3.34 9.76 10.83
N VAL A 66 -4.16 9.89 11.89
CA VAL A 66 -4.07 9.14 13.15
C VAL A 66 -4.20 7.64 12.91
N MET A 67 -5.10 7.22 12.02
CA MET A 67 -5.22 5.82 11.59
C MET A 67 -3.90 5.27 11.02
N ILE A 68 -3.10 6.07 10.32
CA ILE A 68 -1.79 5.65 9.78
C ILE A 68 -0.69 5.74 10.84
N ILE A 69 -0.66 6.83 11.63
CA ILE A 69 0.37 7.07 12.67
C ILE A 69 0.39 5.95 13.69
N PHE A 70 -0.78 5.41 14.04
CA PHE A 70 -0.96 4.35 15.03
C PHE A 70 -1.33 3.01 14.37
N GLU A 71 -1.00 2.82 13.09
CA GLU A 71 -1.14 1.52 12.45
C GLU A 71 0.07 0.63 12.73
N ASN A 72 -0.13 -0.35 13.60
CA ASN A 72 0.89 -1.24 14.15
C ASN A 72 1.70 -1.95 13.06
N SER A 73 1.06 -2.47 12.02
CA SER A 73 1.73 -3.30 11.02
C SER A 73 2.64 -2.46 10.11
N ILE A 74 2.20 -1.25 9.75
CA ILE A 74 2.98 -0.28 8.97
C ILE A 74 4.18 0.22 9.78
N ILE A 75 3.98 0.51 11.08
CA ILE A 75 5.08 0.90 11.97
C ILE A 75 6.12 -0.22 12.04
N THR A 76 5.68 -1.47 12.23
CA THR A 76 6.55 -2.64 12.37
C THR A 76 7.45 -2.82 11.13
N GLU A 77 6.86 -2.84 9.92
CA GLU A 77 7.65 -2.91 8.68
C GLU A 77 8.61 -1.73 8.51
N SER A 78 8.18 -0.52 8.90
CA SER A 78 9.03 0.67 8.72
C SER A 78 10.29 0.71 9.61
N ARG A 79 10.35 -0.13 10.65
CA ARG A 79 11.47 -0.20 11.60
C ARG A 79 12.57 -1.17 11.18
N ILE A 80 12.31 -2.03 10.20
CA ILE A 80 13.28 -3.00 9.68
C ILE A 80 13.80 -2.59 8.30
N ILE A 81 14.90 -3.21 7.86
CA ILE A 81 15.59 -2.87 6.60
C ILE A 81 14.85 -3.55 5.43
N VAL A 82 13.63 -3.10 5.16
CA VAL A 82 12.74 -3.65 4.13
C VAL A 82 12.27 -2.58 3.15
N MET A 83 11.91 -3.02 1.95
CA MET A 83 11.49 -2.15 0.85
C MET A 83 10.04 -1.65 0.97
N ASP A 84 9.22 -2.25 1.83
CA ASP A 84 7.78 -1.97 1.87
C ASP A 84 7.47 -0.55 2.37
N ALA A 85 8.33 0.06 3.21
CA ALA A 85 8.21 1.47 3.57
C ALA A 85 8.30 2.42 2.36
N PHE A 86 9.23 2.15 1.43
CA PHE A 86 9.38 2.94 0.20
C PHE A 86 8.19 2.75 -0.72
N LEU A 87 7.70 1.52 -0.83
CA LEU A 87 6.52 1.21 -1.61
C LEU A 87 5.32 2.02 -1.14
N LEU A 88 5.03 2.02 0.17
CA LEU A 88 3.90 2.75 0.74
C LEU A 88 4.04 4.26 0.59
N PHE A 89 5.28 4.78 0.68
CA PHE A 89 5.57 6.18 0.41
C PHE A 89 5.26 6.57 -1.04
N PHE A 90 5.74 5.81 -2.02
CA PHE A 90 5.45 6.08 -3.42
C PHE A 90 3.96 5.94 -3.75
N VAL A 91 3.27 4.95 -3.19
CA VAL A 91 1.80 4.82 -3.31
C VAL A 91 1.10 6.07 -2.74
N SER A 92 1.57 6.58 -1.60
CA SER A 92 1.00 7.79 -0.98
C SER A 92 1.23 9.05 -1.82
N LEU A 93 2.39 9.18 -2.46
CA LEU A 93 2.65 10.26 -3.43
C LEU A 93 1.75 10.15 -4.66
N VAL A 94 1.51 8.94 -5.18
CA VAL A 94 0.56 8.71 -6.29
C VAL A 94 -0.84 9.17 -5.90
N ILE A 95 -1.30 8.82 -4.68
CA ILE A 95 -2.58 9.29 -4.13
C ILE A 95 -2.62 10.82 -4.09
N PHE A 96 -1.58 11.47 -3.58
CA PHE A 96 -1.49 12.92 -3.47
C PHE A 96 -1.53 13.64 -4.82
N PHE A 97 -0.69 13.24 -5.77
CA PHE A 97 -0.64 13.90 -7.08
C PHE A 97 -1.89 13.61 -7.92
N THR A 98 -2.41 12.38 -7.86
CA THR A 98 -3.65 12.01 -8.55
C THR A 98 -4.84 12.80 -8.02
N THR A 99 -5.03 12.90 -6.70
CA THR A 99 -6.12 13.68 -6.10
C THR A 99 -5.97 15.18 -6.36
N SER A 100 -4.74 15.69 -6.34
CA SER A 100 -4.42 17.07 -6.72
C SER A 100 -4.81 17.39 -8.16
N SER A 101 -4.63 16.43 -9.08
CA SER A 101 -4.96 16.61 -10.49
C SER A 101 -6.45 16.88 -10.74
N PHE A 102 -7.34 16.50 -9.80
CA PHE A 102 -8.78 16.68 -9.96
C PHE A 102 -9.21 18.15 -9.88
N LYS A 103 -8.40 18.99 -9.22
CA LYS A 103 -8.63 20.43 -9.11
C LYS A 103 -8.06 21.21 -10.30
N ALA A 104 -7.19 20.59 -11.09
CA ALA A 104 -6.52 21.27 -12.19
C ALA A 104 -7.42 21.29 -13.45
N PRO A 105 -7.51 22.44 -14.16
CA PRO A 105 -8.28 22.52 -15.40
C PRO A 105 -7.83 21.51 -16.46
N THR A 106 -8.76 21.07 -17.31
CA THR A 106 -8.44 20.20 -18.47
C THR A 106 -7.44 20.89 -19.40
N PHE A 107 -6.48 20.12 -19.93
CA PHE A 107 -5.38 20.61 -20.79
C PHE A 107 -4.47 21.71 -20.19
N SER A 108 -4.47 21.89 -18.87
CA SER A 108 -3.54 22.84 -18.23
C SER A 108 -2.14 22.23 -18.00
N ILE A 109 -1.10 23.07 -18.05
CA ILE A 109 0.27 22.68 -17.70
C ILE A 109 0.37 22.14 -16.27
N ARG A 110 -0.37 22.75 -15.33
CA ARG A 110 -0.46 22.27 -13.95
C ARG A 110 -0.97 20.83 -13.89
N ARG A 111 -1.99 20.50 -14.69
CA ARG A 111 -2.53 19.13 -14.74
C ARG A 111 -1.54 18.16 -15.37
N PHE A 112 -0.85 18.59 -16.42
CA PHE A 112 0.23 17.81 -17.03
C PHE A 112 1.30 17.45 -15.99
N LEU A 113 1.85 18.46 -15.31
CA LEU A 113 2.88 18.28 -14.28
C LEU A 113 2.42 17.37 -13.14
N LEU A 114 1.17 17.48 -12.68
CA LEU A 114 0.64 16.60 -11.64
C LEU A 114 0.52 15.14 -12.11
N PHE A 115 0.11 14.89 -13.35
CA PHE A 115 0.14 13.55 -13.91
C PHE A 115 1.56 13.03 -14.09
N SER A 116 2.49 13.89 -14.51
CA SER A 116 3.90 13.50 -14.63
C SER A 116 4.52 13.15 -13.29
N LEU A 117 4.28 13.95 -12.25
CA LEU A 117 4.73 13.65 -10.88
C LEU A 117 4.08 12.37 -10.33
N SER A 118 2.79 12.15 -10.61
CA SER A 118 2.13 10.89 -10.28
C SER A 118 2.74 9.70 -11.02
N GLY A 119 3.10 9.87 -12.29
CA GLY A 119 3.77 8.85 -13.10
C GLY A 119 5.18 8.56 -12.60
N LEU A 120 5.96 9.58 -12.23
CA LEU A 120 7.29 9.43 -11.63
C LEU A 120 7.21 8.64 -10.32
N ALA A 121 6.31 9.03 -9.41
CA ALA A 121 6.12 8.33 -8.14
C ALA A 121 5.71 6.86 -8.37
N LEU A 122 4.80 6.60 -9.31
CA LEU A 122 4.39 5.24 -9.62
C LEU A 122 5.50 4.42 -10.28
N GLY A 123 6.29 5.02 -11.17
CA GLY A 123 7.49 4.41 -11.74
C GLY A 123 8.46 3.98 -10.64
N CYS A 124 8.74 4.85 -9.66
CA CYS A 124 9.57 4.49 -8.51
C CYS A 124 8.97 3.36 -7.67
N GLY A 125 7.65 3.34 -7.51
CA GLY A 125 6.91 2.27 -6.85
C GLY A 125 7.06 0.92 -7.57
N ILE A 126 6.89 0.88 -8.89
CA ILE A 126 7.02 -0.33 -9.72
C ILE A 126 8.46 -0.84 -9.70
N SER A 127 9.43 0.07 -9.78
CA SER A 127 10.86 -0.26 -9.67
C SER A 127 11.27 -0.75 -8.28
N THR A 128 10.49 -0.45 -7.23
CA THR A 128 10.70 -0.99 -5.88
C THR A 128 10.09 -2.39 -5.75
N LYS A 129 8.83 -2.57 -6.14
CA LYS A 129 8.12 -3.86 -6.09
C LYS A 129 6.95 -3.85 -7.07
N LEU A 130 6.79 -4.95 -7.80
CA LEU A 130 5.72 -5.12 -8.80
C LEU A 130 4.30 -5.11 -8.20
N THR A 131 4.15 -5.25 -6.88
CA THR A 131 2.84 -5.16 -6.21
C THR A 131 2.17 -3.80 -6.39
N THR A 132 2.93 -2.73 -6.67
CA THR A 132 2.39 -1.40 -7.01
C THR A 132 1.62 -1.35 -8.34
N LEU A 133 1.68 -2.40 -9.17
CA LEU A 133 0.84 -2.51 -10.37
C LEU A 133 -0.66 -2.48 -10.04
N GLY A 134 -1.07 -2.86 -8.83
CA GLY A 134 -2.45 -2.65 -8.36
C GLY A 134 -2.82 -1.16 -8.30
N THR A 135 -1.89 -0.32 -7.86
CA THR A 135 -2.08 1.14 -7.84
C THR A 135 -2.05 1.73 -9.25
N PHE A 136 -1.23 1.18 -10.17
CA PHE A 136 -1.27 1.53 -11.59
C PHE A 136 -2.65 1.28 -12.19
N MET A 137 -3.22 0.10 -11.96
CA MET A 137 -4.56 -0.27 -12.41
C MET A 137 -5.63 0.68 -11.83
N ALA A 138 -5.54 1.02 -10.54
CA ALA A 138 -6.48 1.94 -9.90
C ALA A 138 -6.49 3.34 -10.55
N VAL A 139 -5.31 3.91 -10.81
CA VAL A 139 -5.20 5.22 -11.48
C VAL A 139 -5.71 5.14 -12.92
N GLY A 140 -5.39 4.07 -13.65
CA GLY A 140 -5.88 3.84 -15.02
C GLY A 140 -7.41 3.80 -15.10
N ILE A 141 -8.05 2.99 -14.24
CA ILE A 141 -9.51 2.89 -14.17
C ILE A 141 -10.15 4.23 -13.82
N LEU A 142 -9.55 4.97 -12.88
CA LEU A 142 -9.99 6.30 -12.52
C LEU A 142 -9.93 7.27 -13.71
N GLN A 143 -8.87 7.27 -14.51
CA GLN A 143 -8.76 8.16 -15.67
C GLN A 143 -9.86 7.88 -16.70
N LEU A 144 -10.10 6.60 -17.00
CA LEU A 144 -11.20 6.19 -17.87
C LEU A 144 -12.55 6.64 -17.31
N PHE A 145 -12.77 6.42 -16.02
CA PHE A 145 -13.99 6.83 -15.33
C PHE A 145 -14.23 8.35 -15.42
N GLN A 146 -13.21 9.18 -15.20
CA GLN A 146 -13.33 10.64 -15.32
C GLN A 146 -13.71 11.10 -16.73
N ILE A 147 -13.14 10.47 -17.77
CA ILE A 147 -13.45 10.80 -19.16
C ILE A 147 -14.93 10.50 -19.45
N THR A 148 -15.45 9.37 -18.97
CA THR A 148 -16.88 9.03 -19.13
C THR A 148 -17.81 10.03 -18.44
N ILE A 149 -17.43 10.57 -17.28
CA ILE A 149 -18.19 11.62 -16.60
C ILE A 149 -18.19 12.91 -17.43
N LEU A 150 -17.02 13.33 -17.93
CA LEU A 150 -16.89 14.55 -18.73
C LEU A 150 -17.71 14.48 -20.01
N GLN A 151 -17.77 13.30 -20.65
CA GLN A 151 -18.62 13.06 -21.80
C GLN A 151 -20.11 13.23 -21.45
N LYS A 152 -20.57 12.61 -20.36
CA LYS A 152 -21.99 12.66 -19.94
C LYS A 152 -22.44 14.06 -19.52
N GLN A 153 -21.59 14.84 -18.86
CA GLN A 153 -21.95 16.17 -18.36
C GLN A 153 -21.93 17.26 -19.44
N ASN A 154 -20.91 17.25 -20.30
CA ASN A 154 -20.64 18.36 -21.20
C ASN A 154 -20.92 18.04 -22.68
N LYS A 155 -21.44 16.84 -23.00
CA LYS A 155 -21.66 16.36 -24.38
C LYS A 155 -20.47 16.64 -25.32
N ARG A 156 -19.23 16.48 -24.80
CA ARG A 156 -18.01 16.80 -25.56
C ARG A 156 -17.90 15.88 -26.78
N LYS A 157 -17.47 16.45 -27.92
CA LYS A 157 -17.15 15.68 -29.14
C LYS A 157 -16.12 14.60 -28.84
N LEU A 158 -16.24 13.44 -29.48
CA LEU A 158 -15.35 12.29 -29.29
C LEU A 158 -13.87 12.66 -29.53
N SER A 159 -13.59 13.51 -30.52
CA SER A 159 -12.23 13.97 -30.82
C SER A 159 -11.54 14.69 -29.65
N ILE A 160 -12.28 15.45 -28.85
CA ILE A 160 -11.74 16.15 -27.67
C ILE A 160 -11.45 15.14 -26.54
N LEU A 161 -12.29 14.13 -26.39
CA LEU A 161 -12.10 13.07 -25.39
C LEU A 161 -10.87 12.23 -25.71
N VAL A 162 -10.67 11.86 -26.98
CA VAL A 162 -9.47 11.13 -27.44
C VAL A 162 -8.21 11.97 -27.20
N LYS A 163 -8.24 13.28 -27.51
CA LYS A 163 -7.11 14.19 -27.20
C LYS A 163 -6.82 14.28 -25.70
N ASP A 164 -7.84 14.36 -24.84
CA ASP A 164 -7.65 14.38 -23.37
C ASP A 164 -7.09 13.04 -22.88
N LEU A 165 -7.54 11.91 -23.43
CA LEU A 165 -7.02 10.59 -23.11
C LEU A 165 -5.54 10.47 -23.48
N ILE A 166 -5.17 10.86 -24.70
CA ILE A 166 -3.77 10.85 -25.15
C ILE A 166 -2.92 11.77 -24.29
N PHE A 167 -3.39 12.99 -24.00
CA PHE A 167 -2.68 13.94 -23.14
C PHE A 167 -2.39 13.35 -21.75
N ARG A 168 -3.40 12.74 -21.11
CA ARG A 168 -3.26 12.08 -19.81
C ARG A 168 -2.36 10.85 -19.88
N GLY A 169 -2.54 10.04 -20.92
CA GLY A 169 -1.76 8.83 -21.17
C GLY A 169 -0.28 9.16 -21.32
N VAL A 170 0.08 10.12 -22.15
CA VAL A 170 1.47 10.56 -22.33
C VAL A 170 2.03 11.14 -21.04
N ALA A 171 1.32 12.07 -20.39
CA ALA A 171 1.79 12.68 -19.15
C ALA A 171 2.04 11.67 -18.02
N PHE A 172 1.26 10.58 -17.98
CA PHE A 172 1.34 9.57 -16.92
C PHE A 172 2.28 8.40 -17.27
N LEU A 173 2.18 7.84 -18.48
CA LEU A 173 2.91 6.63 -18.89
C LEU A 173 4.36 6.91 -19.25
N LEU A 174 4.65 8.06 -19.86
CA LEU A 174 6.02 8.39 -20.26
C LEU A 174 6.97 8.45 -19.05
N PRO A 175 6.65 9.17 -17.95
CA PRO A 175 7.54 9.19 -16.79
C PRO A 175 7.67 7.84 -16.08
N ILE A 176 6.62 7.01 -16.09
CA ILE A 176 6.69 5.63 -15.57
C ILE A 176 7.73 4.84 -16.36
N ALA A 177 7.64 4.86 -17.69
CA ALA A 177 8.57 4.14 -18.55
C ALA A 177 10.01 4.63 -18.35
N VAL A 178 10.23 5.95 -18.29
CA VAL A 178 11.54 6.55 -18.06
C VAL A 178 12.16 6.07 -16.74
N ILE A 179 11.43 6.10 -15.63
CA ILE A 179 11.95 5.68 -14.33
C ILE A 179 12.27 4.18 -14.31
N ILE A 180 11.43 3.35 -14.91
CA ILE A 180 11.68 1.90 -15.00
C ILE A 180 12.97 1.65 -15.79
N LEU A 181 13.13 2.29 -16.96
CA LEU A 181 14.31 2.12 -17.81
C LEU A 181 15.59 2.63 -17.13
N ILE A 182 15.53 3.80 -16.48
CA ILE A 182 16.66 4.36 -15.71
C ILE A 182 17.04 3.42 -14.55
N SER A 183 16.07 2.85 -13.86
CA SER A 183 16.32 1.93 -12.74
C SER A 183 17.04 0.67 -13.22
N TYR A 184 16.60 0.08 -14.34
CA TYR A 184 17.29 -1.06 -14.96
C TYR A 184 18.68 -0.69 -15.49
N TYR A 185 18.84 0.51 -16.06
CA TYR A 185 20.14 1.00 -16.50
C TYR A 185 21.14 1.04 -15.34
N PHE A 186 20.76 1.62 -14.20
CA PHE A 186 21.60 1.60 -13.01
C PHE A 186 21.82 0.19 -12.47
N HIS A 187 20.78 -0.65 -12.41
CA HIS A 187 20.91 -2.03 -11.95
C HIS A 187 21.97 -2.81 -12.74
N PHE A 188 21.95 -2.71 -14.07
CA PHE A 188 22.87 -3.45 -14.94
C PHE A 188 24.29 -2.86 -15.03
N ASN A 189 24.50 -1.60 -14.62
CA ASN A 189 25.82 -0.96 -14.68
C ASN A 189 26.50 -0.89 -13.32
N ILE A 190 25.75 -1.00 -12.22
CA ILE A 190 26.30 -1.07 -10.86
C ILE A 190 26.70 -2.51 -10.53
N ASN A 191 25.90 -3.50 -10.94
CA ASN A 191 26.23 -4.90 -10.74
C ASN A 191 27.18 -5.37 -11.83
N LEU A 192 28.46 -5.48 -11.51
CA LEU A 192 29.51 -5.86 -12.47
C LEU A 192 29.88 -7.34 -12.41
N TYR A 193 29.54 -8.04 -11.33
CA TYR A 193 30.00 -9.40 -11.05
C TYR A 193 28.87 -10.44 -11.16
N LYS A 194 29.23 -11.66 -11.60
CA LYS A 194 28.32 -12.80 -11.58
C LYS A 194 28.07 -13.28 -10.16
N ASN A 195 26.85 -13.76 -9.90
CA ASN A 195 26.44 -14.42 -8.67
C ASN A 195 25.93 -15.84 -8.96
N SER A 196 25.58 -16.59 -7.91
CA SER A 196 25.05 -17.96 -8.03
C SER A 196 23.79 -18.07 -8.89
N GLU A 197 23.02 -16.98 -8.97
CA GLU A 197 21.77 -16.89 -9.72
C GLU A 197 22.00 -16.66 -11.23
N ASN A 198 23.20 -16.25 -11.66
CA ASN A 198 23.57 -16.10 -13.09
C ASN A 198 23.46 -17.42 -13.87
N SER A 199 23.47 -18.58 -13.19
CA SER A 199 23.23 -19.89 -13.80
C SER A 199 21.85 -20.02 -14.49
N ARG A 200 20.89 -19.16 -14.14
CA ARG A 200 19.54 -19.14 -14.74
C ARG A 200 19.45 -18.33 -16.03
N HIS A 201 20.53 -17.65 -16.41
CA HIS A 201 20.61 -16.74 -17.55
C HIS A 201 21.35 -17.36 -18.74
N SER A 202 21.16 -16.79 -19.92
CA SER A 202 21.87 -17.19 -21.13
C SER A 202 23.35 -16.84 -21.06
N THR A 203 24.18 -17.53 -21.85
CA THR A 203 25.62 -17.22 -21.97
C THR A 203 25.83 -15.78 -22.42
N LEU A 204 25.05 -15.29 -23.40
CA LEU A 204 25.11 -13.92 -23.90
C LEU A 204 24.76 -12.86 -22.84
N PHE A 205 23.85 -13.19 -21.90
CA PHE A 205 23.57 -12.34 -20.75
C PHE A 205 24.76 -12.30 -19.79
N ASN A 206 25.35 -13.47 -19.52
CA ASN A 206 26.46 -13.63 -18.58
C ASN A 206 27.77 -13.02 -19.08
N ASN A 207 28.00 -12.96 -20.40
CA ASN A 207 29.19 -12.33 -20.99
C ASN A 207 29.36 -10.85 -20.60
N LYS A 208 28.30 -10.18 -20.12
CA LYS A 208 28.35 -8.80 -19.64
C LYS A 208 29.03 -8.63 -18.27
N TYR A 209 29.06 -9.69 -17.44
CA TYR A 209 29.48 -9.61 -16.04
C TYR A 209 30.82 -10.34 -15.83
N PHE A 210 31.65 -9.83 -14.91
CA PHE A 210 32.92 -10.42 -14.52
C PHE A 210 32.71 -11.69 -13.67
N ASP A 211 33.59 -12.68 -13.85
CA ASP A 211 33.67 -13.83 -12.96
C ASP A 211 34.46 -13.45 -11.69
N ASN A 212 33.99 -13.92 -10.52
CA ASN A 212 34.67 -13.64 -9.24
C ASN A 212 36.05 -14.31 -9.14
N GLU A 213 36.27 -15.40 -9.89
CA GLU A 213 37.50 -16.21 -9.83
C GLU A 213 38.54 -15.81 -10.87
N ASN A 214 38.14 -15.18 -11.98
CA ASN A 214 39.03 -14.79 -13.07
C ASN A 214 38.83 -13.31 -13.42
N PHE A 215 39.79 -12.46 -13.04
CA PHE A 215 39.90 -11.06 -13.50
C PHE A 215 40.29 -10.93 -14.98
N SER A 216 40.06 -11.96 -15.79
CA SER A 216 40.18 -11.85 -17.23
C SER A 216 39.04 -10.97 -17.74
N PHE A 217 39.38 -9.89 -18.44
CA PHE A 217 38.40 -9.14 -19.21
C PHE A 217 37.60 -10.13 -20.06
N PRO A 218 36.26 -10.00 -20.15
CA PRO A 218 35.54 -10.66 -21.24
C PRO A 218 36.26 -10.20 -22.52
N SER A 219 36.91 -11.14 -23.21
CA SER A 219 37.71 -10.80 -24.38
C SER A 219 36.84 -10.01 -25.35
N ASP A 220 37.44 -9.07 -26.09
CA ASP A 220 36.76 -8.19 -27.07
C ASP A 220 35.96 -8.96 -28.15
N HIS A 221 36.02 -10.30 -28.14
CA HIS A 221 35.34 -11.21 -29.04
C HIS A 221 33.99 -11.74 -28.54
N PHE A 222 33.59 -11.48 -27.29
CA PHE A 222 32.29 -11.95 -26.79
C PHE A 222 31.17 -10.98 -27.10
N SER A 223 30.21 -11.45 -27.90
CA SER A 223 28.93 -10.77 -28.05
C SER A 223 28.13 -10.86 -26.75
N TYR A 224 27.49 -9.75 -26.37
CA TYR A 224 26.61 -9.64 -25.23
C TYR A 224 25.24 -9.12 -25.66
N LEU A 225 24.22 -9.35 -24.83
CA LEU A 225 22.87 -8.89 -25.13
C LEU A 225 22.76 -7.36 -25.10
N PRO A 226 22.11 -6.74 -26.11
CA PRO A 226 21.68 -5.35 -26.04
C PRO A 226 20.78 -5.08 -24.83
N PHE A 227 20.71 -3.82 -24.40
CA PHE A 227 20.00 -3.40 -23.19
C PHE A 227 18.55 -3.94 -23.10
N PHE A 228 17.75 -3.78 -24.17
CA PHE A 228 16.36 -4.23 -24.16
C PHE A 228 16.22 -5.75 -24.12
N GLN A 229 17.13 -6.49 -24.76
CA GLN A 229 17.13 -7.96 -24.70
C GLN A 229 17.52 -8.43 -23.30
N THR A 230 18.52 -7.80 -22.69
CA THR A 230 18.93 -8.02 -21.30
C THR A 230 17.77 -7.78 -20.33
N LEU A 231 17.03 -6.67 -20.51
CA LEU A 231 15.85 -6.34 -19.72
C LEU A 231 14.75 -7.39 -19.85
N ILE A 232 14.45 -7.85 -21.07
CA ILE A 232 13.43 -8.87 -21.33
C ILE A 232 13.85 -10.20 -20.69
N GLU A 233 15.10 -10.62 -20.86
CA GLU A 233 15.60 -11.86 -20.28
C GLU A 233 15.52 -11.82 -18.75
N LEU A 234 16.00 -10.75 -18.12
CA LEU A 234 15.91 -10.58 -16.67
C LEU A 234 14.47 -10.67 -16.19
N ASN A 235 13.53 -9.97 -16.82
CA ASN A 235 12.13 -10.01 -16.42
C ASN A 235 11.48 -11.39 -16.61
N LYS A 236 11.86 -12.14 -17.66
CA LYS A 236 11.43 -13.53 -17.83
C LYS A 236 11.93 -14.41 -16.69
N VAL A 237 13.20 -14.30 -16.31
CA VAL A 237 13.80 -15.05 -15.20
C VAL A 237 13.18 -14.65 -13.86
N MET A 238 12.96 -13.35 -13.62
CA MET A 238 12.27 -12.84 -12.43
C MET A 238 10.84 -13.38 -12.32
N ASN A 239 10.06 -13.34 -13.40
CA ASN A 239 8.69 -13.87 -13.39
C ASN A 239 8.68 -15.39 -13.17
N LYS A 240 9.56 -16.13 -13.86
CA LYS A 240 9.69 -17.58 -13.70
C LYS A 240 10.10 -17.96 -12.28
N SER A 241 11.00 -17.20 -11.66
CA SER A 241 11.43 -17.41 -10.27
C SER A 241 10.29 -17.10 -9.29
N ASN A 242 9.57 -15.99 -9.48
CA ASN A 242 8.40 -15.64 -8.67
C ASN A 242 7.29 -16.70 -8.71
N MET A 243 7.00 -17.25 -9.88
CA MET A 243 5.98 -18.29 -10.04
C MET A 243 6.40 -19.66 -9.47
N ARG A 244 7.70 -19.86 -9.21
CA ARG A 244 8.26 -21.10 -8.64
C ARG A 244 8.39 -21.07 -7.12
N ILE A 245 8.02 -19.97 -6.46
CA ILE A 245 7.97 -19.91 -5.00
C ILE A 245 6.77 -20.72 -4.52
N SER A 246 6.96 -22.03 -4.35
CA SER A 246 5.97 -22.94 -3.78
C SER A 246 6.27 -23.32 -2.32
N SER A 247 7.35 -22.78 -1.74
CA SER A 247 7.70 -23.03 -0.35
C SER A 247 6.62 -22.47 0.58
N TYR A 248 5.91 -23.38 1.24
CA TYR A 248 4.98 -23.03 2.31
C TYR A 248 5.78 -22.48 3.50
N HIS A 249 5.35 -21.34 4.01
CA HIS A 249 5.91 -20.75 5.23
C HIS A 249 4.82 -20.71 6.29
N ILE A 250 5.18 -20.96 7.56
CA ILE A 250 4.21 -21.07 8.66
C ILE A 250 3.38 -19.79 8.81
N PHE A 251 3.98 -18.62 8.57
CA PHE A 251 3.32 -17.30 8.60
C PHE A 251 2.64 -16.88 7.29
N ALA A 252 2.58 -17.74 6.27
CA ALA A 252 1.82 -17.43 5.06
C ALA A 252 0.32 -17.35 5.37
N SER A 253 -0.37 -16.42 4.72
CA SER A 253 -1.80 -16.17 4.93
C SER A 253 -2.53 -15.87 3.62
N SER A 254 -3.84 -16.14 3.63
CA SER A 254 -4.69 -15.89 2.48
C SER A 254 -5.10 -14.42 2.40
N TRP A 255 -5.26 -13.91 1.19
CA TRP A 255 -5.71 -12.53 0.93
C TRP A 255 -7.06 -12.19 1.59
N ALA A 256 -7.94 -13.19 1.72
CA ALA A 256 -9.28 -13.01 2.30
C ALA A 256 -9.23 -12.84 3.83
N GLU A 257 -8.15 -13.26 4.48
CA GLU A 257 -8.00 -13.19 5.93
C GLU A 257 -7.51 -11.81 6.40
N TRP A 258 -6.81 -11.07 5.54
CA TRP A 258 -6.17 -9.79 5.91
C TRP A 258 -7.15 -8.71 6.39
N PRO A 259 -8.30 -8.45 5.73
CA PRO A 259 -9.17 -7.32 6.12
C PRO A 259 -9.76 -7.42 7.53
N LEU A 260 -9.92 -8.64 8.05
CA LEU A 260 -10.45 -8.92 9.38
C LEU A 260 -9.35 -9.31 10.38
N LEU A 261 -8.08 -9.16 10.00
CA LEU A 261 -6.94 -9.67 10.78
C LEU A 261 -7.14 -11.14 11.18
N ASN A 262 -7.75 -11.99 10.34
CA ASN A 262 -7.86 -13.41 10.65
C ASN A 262 -6.59 -14.19 10.24
N SER A 263 -5.65 -13.51 9.59
CA SER A 263 -4.38 -14.08 9.15
C SER A 263 -3.46 -14.35 10.33
N LYS A 264 -2.55 -15.30 10.14
CA LYS A 264 -1.41 -15.50 11.05
C LYS A 264 -0.59 -14.21 11.18
N ALA A 265 -0.25 -13.85 12.41
CA ALA A 265 0.66 -12.75 12.68
C ALA A 265 2.08 -13.16 12.25
N ILE A 266 2.85 -12.23 11.70
CA ILE A 266 4.21 -12.52 11.25
C ILE A 266 5.15 -12.23 12.40
N ILE A 267 5.79 -13.27 12.94
CA ILE A 267 6.84 -13.11 13.95
C ILE A 267 8.15 -12.89 13.20
N PHE A 268 8.70 -11.68 13.30
CA PHE A 268 9.97 -11.32 12.69
C PHE A 268 11.17 -11.71 13.56
N TRP A 269 10.99 -11.68 14.88
CA TRP A 269 12.01 -12.08 15.84
C TRP A 269 11.36 -12.41 17.18
N ASP A 270 11.91 -13.39 17.88
CA ASP A 270 11.60 -13.66 19.29
C ASP A 270 12.90 -13.93 20.06
N SER A 271 12.85 -13.71 21.38
CA SER A 271 13.97 -14.02 22.27
C SER A 271 14.11 -15.52 22.59
N LEU A 272 13.13 -16.33 22.17
CA LEU A 272 12.98 -17.75 22.52
C LEU A 272 13.76 -18.72 21.63
N ASN A 273 14.38 -18.23 20.55
CA ASN A 273 15.21 -19.02 19.61
C ASN A 273 16.05 -20.13 20.28
N GLU A 274 16.12 -21.31 19.64
CA GLU A 274 16.73 -22.58 20.11
C GLU A 274 18.13 -22.47 20.74
N GLN A 275 18.90 -21.42 20.44
CA GLN A 275 20.21 -21.19 21.04
C GLN A 275 20.15 -20.73 22.51
N ASN A 276 19.07 -20.05 22.94
CA ASN A 276 18.86 -19.61 24.32
C ASN A 276 18.17 -20.66 25.20
N LEU A 277 17.46 -21.61 24.59
CA LEU A 277 16.75 -22.70 25.28
C LEU A 277 17.67 -23.63 26.07
N LYS A 278 18.98 -23.71 25.73
CA LYS A 278 19.94 -24.57 26.45
C LYS A 278 20.43 -24.00 27.79
N GLN A 279 20.08 -22.76 28.15
CA GLN A 279 20.51 -22.12 29.41
C GLN A 279 19.37 -21.79 30.38
N GLN A 280 18.12 -22.10 30.06
CA GLN A 280 16.97 -21.66 30.85
C GLN A 280 16.09 -22.84 31.28
N THR A 281 16.54 -23.57 32.30
CA THR A 281 15.72 -24.57 33.01
C THR A 281 15.07 -24.06 34.28
N ASP A 282 15.28 -22.81 34.69
CA ASP A 282 14.67 -22.28 35.92
C ASP A 282 14.09 -20.87 35.72
N MET A 283 12.87 -20.71 36.25
CA MET A 283 12.16 -19.44 36.59
C MET A 283 10.91 -19.12 35.74
N HIS A 284 9.75 -19.33 36.38
CA HIS A 284 8.39 -19.10 35.88
C HIS A 284 7.99 -17.62 35.61
N ASP A 285 8.92 -16.66 35.74
CA ASP A 285 8.65 -15.21 35.64
C ASP A 285 9.53 -14.48 34.59
N ASN A 286 10.19 -15.20 33.69
CA ASN A 286 10.99 -14.57 32.65
C ASN A 286 10.10 -13.77 31.69
N LYS A 287 10.47 -12.49 31.49
CA LYS A 287 9.87 -11.64 30.46
C LYS A 287 10.56 -11.91 29.13
N GLU A 288 9.77 -12.09 28.10
CA GLU A 288 10.23 -12.38 26.75
C GLU A 288 9.92 -11.23 25.81
N SER A 289 10.74 -11.07 24.77
CA SER A 289 10.60 -10.02 23.79
C SER A 289 10.22 -10.62 22.44
N PHE A 290 9.20 -10.03 21.82
CA PHE A 290 8.69 -10.45 20.53
C PHE A 290 8.65 -9.25 19.58
N PHE A 291 9.04 -9.46 18.34
CA PHE A 291 8.87 -8.49 17.26
C PHE A 291 7.87 -9.06 16.26
N VAL A 292 6.64 -8.57 16.29
CA VAL A 292 5.50 -9.17 15.58
C VAL A 292 4.80 -8.13 14.72
N CYS A 293 4.63 -8.44 13.44
CA CYS A 293 3.82 -7.66 12.51
C CYS A 293 2.36 -8.07 12.63
N ILE A 294 1.57 -7.20 13.27
CA ILE A 294 0.13 -7.33 13.41
C ILE A 294 -0.52 -5.96 13.23
N GLY A 295 -1.72 -5.92 12.65
CA GLY A 295 -2.43 -4.67 12.42
C GLY A 295 -3.11 -4.10 13.65
N ASN A 296 -3.44 -2.80 13.63
CA ASN A 296 -4.30 -2.21 14.65
C ASN A 296 -5.76 -2.62 14.39
N VAL A 297 -6.31 -3.41 15.30
CA VAL A 297 -7.68 -3.98 15.18
C VAL A 297 -8.73 -2.90 14.95
N PHE A 298 -8.63 -1.76 15.63
CA PHE A 298 -9.59 -0.67 15.47
C PHE A 298 -9.51 -0.04 14.09
N VAL A 299 -8.31 0.06 13.50
CA VAL A 299 -8.12 0.59 12.14
C VAL A 299 -8.68 -0.38 11.12
N TYR A 300 -8.28 -1.66 11.19
CA TYR A 300 -8.71 -2.70 10.25
C TYR A 300 -10.23 -2.88 10.27
N TYR A 301 -10.84 -2.97 11.45
CA TYR A 301 -12.28 -3.18 11.57
C TYR A 301 -13.06 -1.95 11.11
N LEU A 302 -12.59 -0.74 11.46
CA LEU A 302 -13.22 0.49 10.98
C LEU A 302 -13.21 0.54 9.45
N VAL A 303 -12.08 0.20 8.82
CA VAL A 303 -11.96 0.14 7.35
C VAL A 303 -12.90 -0.91 6.76
N PHE A 304 -12.87 -2.13 7.29
CA PHE A 304 -13.67 -3.24 6.79
C PHE A 304 -15.18 -2.94 6.87
N PHE A 305 -15.69 -2.56 8.05
CA PHE A 305 -17.12 -2.33 8.24
C PHE A 305 -17.63 -1.10 7.48
N LEU A 306 -16.82 -0.04 7.34
CA LEU A 306 -17.19 1.11 6.49
C LEU A 306 -17.23 0.74 5.01
N LEU A 307 -16.30 -0.10 4.55
CA LEU A 307 -16.30 -0.59 3.17
C LEU A 307 -17.50 -1.51 2.88
N VAL A 308 -17.79 -2.45 3.77
CA VAL A 308 -18.96 -3.34 3.65
C VAL A 308 -20.27 -2.55 3.68
N SER A 309 -20.44 -1.61 4.63
CA SER A 309 -21.64 -0.79 4.70
C SER A 309 -21.86 0.06 3.46
N PHE A 310 -20.79 0.59 2.85
CA PHE A 310 -20.89 1.30 1.57
C PHE A 310 -21.23 0.39 0.40
N CYS A 311 -20.65 -0.82 0.34
CA CYS A 311 -21.02 -1.81 -0.68
C CYS A 311 -22.50 -2.19 -0.59
N ILE A 312 -23.00 -2.46 0.62
CA ILE A 312 -24.45 -2.72 0.86
C ILE A 312 -25.27 -1.53 0.40
N TYR A 313 -24.89 -0.30 0.79
CA TYR A 313 -25.59 0.91 0.36
C TYR A 313 -25.60 1.07 -1.17
N ALA A 314 -24.49 0.83 -1.86
CA ALA A 314 -24.40 0.91 -3.31
C ALA A 314 -25.29 -0.14 -4.02
N ILE A 315 -25.32 -1.37 -3.50
CA ILE A 315 -26.19 -2.45 -3.97
C ILE A 315 -27.67 -2.07 -3.80
N LEU A 316 -28.05 -1.58 -2.62
CA LEU A 316 -29.41 -1.13 -2.34
C LEU A 316 -29.86 0.01 -3.26
N ILE A 317 -28.98 0.98 -3.57
CA ILE A 317 -29.29 2.02 -4.56
C ILE A 317 -29.46 1.44 -5.96
N ALA A 318 -28.62 0.48 -6.36
CA ALA A 318 -28.69 -0.13 -7.67
C ALA A 318 -30.03 -0.87 -7.84
N PHE A 319 -30.41 -1.69 -6.86
CA PHE A 319 -31.72 -2.34 -6.80
C PHE A 319 -32.86 -1.31 -6.79
N TYR A 320 -32.74 -0.24 -6.02
CA TYR A 320 -33.75 0.82 -5.98
C TYR A 320 -33.94 1.51 -7.34
N LYS A 321 -32.84 1.84 -8.04
CA LYS A 321 -32.89 2.43 -9.39
C LYS A 321 -33.49 1.46 -10.41
N LEU A 322 -33.16 0.18 -10.30
CA LEU A 322 -33.73 -0.88 -11.14
C LEU A 322 -35.24 -1.01 -10.87
N PHE A 323 -35.65 -1.04 -9.60
CA PHE A 323 -37.05 -1.08 -9.20
C PHE A 323 -37.83 0.14 -9.72
N ILE A 324 -37.30 1.37 -9.57
CA ILE A 324 -37.92 2.56 -10.15
C ILE A 324 -38.00 2.46 -11.67
N PHE A 325 -36.97 1.95 -12.35
CA PHE A 325 -37.01 1.77 -13.80
C PHE A 325 -38.18 0.86 -14.24
N PHE A 326 -38.48 -0.18 -13.46
CA PHE A 326 -39.63 -1.05 -13.69
C PHE A 326 -40.98 -0.44 -13.27
N VAL A 327 -41.03 0.27 -12.14
CA VAL A 327 -42.26 0.87 -11.57
C VAL A 327 -42.67 2.16 -12.26
N ARG A 328 -41.76 2.90 -12.91
CA ARG A 328 -42.09 4.11 -13.69
C ARG A 328 -43.03 3.87 -14.89
N LYS A 329 -43.52 2.64 -15.07
CA LYS A 329 -44.68 2.33 -15.90
C LYS A 329 -46.04 2.60 -15.23
N ASP A 330 -46.09 2.88 -13.93
CA ASP A 330 -47.35 3.05 -13.18
C ASP A 330 -47.32 4.29 -12.25
N ASP A 331 -48.24 5.22 -12.48
CA ASP A 331 -48.08 6.66 -12.19
C ASP A 331 -48.68 7.14 -10.84
N ARG A 332 -48.80 6.27 -9.82
CA ARG A 332 -49.64 6.59 -8.64
C ARG A 332 -49.00 6.39 -7.26
N ASN A 333 -47.91 7.10 -6.91
CA ASN A 333 -47.44 7.09 -5.51
C ASN A 333 -46.71 8.36 -5.02
N THR A 334 -47.46 9.26 -4.37
CA THR A 334 -47.01 10.51 -3.74
C THR A 334 -46.25 10.32 -2.42
N LEU A 335 -46.48 9.21 -1.68
CA LEU A 335 -45.79 8.90 -0.42
C LEU A 335 -44.31 8.47 -0.64
N ILE A 336 -44.04 7.84 -1.78
CA ILE A 336 -42.69 7.48 -2.23
C ILE A 336 -41.87 8.76 -2.52
N PHE A 337 -42.52 9.83 -3.00
CA PHE A 337 -41.91 11.12 -3.34
C PHE A 337 -41.29 11.86 -2.13
N ASN A 338 -41.88 11.74 -0.94
CA ASN A 338 -41.31 12.36 0.26
C ASN A 338 -40.07 11.61 0.79
N LYS A 339 -40.04 10.28 0.75
CA LYS A 339 -38.82 9.47 1.02
C LYS A 339 -37.72 9.74 -0.04
N LEU A 340 -38.12 9.91 -1.30
CA LEU A 340 -37.27 10.31 -2.43
C LEU A 340 -36.54 11.65 -2.19
N SER A 341 -37.18 12.63 -1.54
CA SER A 341 -36.56 13.94 -1.26
C SER A 341 -35.36 13.87 -0.29
N LYS A 342 -35.40 12.96 0.69
CA LYS A 342 -34.31 12.75 1.66
C LYS A 342 -33.14 11.99 1.03
N ILE A 343 -33.46 10.98 0.21
CA ILE A 343 -32.48 10.26 -0.63
C ILE A 343 -31.85 11.20 -1.67
N SER A 344 -32.58 12.17 -2.22
CA SER A 344 -32.04 13.16 -3.17
C SER A 344 -31.04 14.11 -2.51
N ARG A 345 -31.29 14.57 -1.26
CA ARG A 345 -30.32 15.34 -0.47
C ARG A 345 -29.05 14.55 -0.18
N PHE A 346 -29.18 13.28 0.21
CA PHE A 346 -28.06 12.35 0.43
C PHE A 346 -27.21 12.21 -0.84
N ASN A 347 -27.86 11.96 -1.98
CA ASN A 347 -27.21 11.85 -3.28
C ASN A 347 -26.52 13.15 -3.72
N LYS A 348 -27.08 14.33 -3.40
CA LYS A 348 -26.49 15.63 -3.76
C LYS A 348 -25.18 15.89 -3.01
N LYS A 349 -25.10 15.58 -1.71
CA LYS A 349 -23.85 15.72 -0.93
C LYS A 349 -22.79 14.71 -1.36
N ILE A 350 -23.18 13.44 -1.54
CA ILE A 350 -22.24 12.39 -2.00
C ILE A 350 -21.65 12.69 -3.37
N LYS A 351 -22.43 13.31 -4.28
CA LYS A 351 -21.96 13.63 -5.63
C LYS A 351 -20.67 14.46 -5.64
N ASN A 352 -20.46 15.33 -4.64
CA ASN A 352 -19.24 16.13 -4.52
C ASN A 352 -18.01 15.29 -4.16
N TYR A 353 -18.21 14.17 -3.48
CA TYR A 353 -17.15 13.27 -3.02
C TYR A 353 -16.97 12.05 -3.92
N TYR A 354 -17.91 11.79 -4.83
CA TYR A 354 -17.95 10.60 -5.68
C TYR A 354 -16.62 10.27 -6.39
N PRO A 355 -15.91 11.24 -7.02
CA PRO A 355 -14.64 10.92 -7.69
C PRO A 355 -13.56 10.42 -6.71
N TYR A 356 -13.55 10.94 -5.48
CA TYR A 356 -12.60 10.54 -4.44
C TYR A 356 -12.99 9.20 -3.83
N LEU A 357 -14.27 8.99 -3.51
CA LEU A 357 -14.78 7.69 -3.06
C LEU A 357 -14.48 6.59 -4.07
N PHE A 358 -14.74 6.85 -5.35
CA PHE A 358 -14.45 5.90 -6.43
C PHE A 358 -12.96 5.62 -6.55
N PHE A 359 -12.11 6.64 -6.47
CA PHE A 359 -10.66 6.44 -6.52
C PHE A 359 -10.17 5.59 -5.35
N TYR A 360 -10.59 5.92 -4.12
CA TYR A 360 -10.12 5.22 -2.93
C TYR A 360 -10.68 3.79 -2.85
N SER A 361 -11.95 3.56 -3.21
CA SER A 361 -12.49 2.20 -3.25
C SER A 361 -11.82 1.36 -4.34
N MET A 362 -11.61 1.92 -5.54
CA MET A 362 -10.95 1.17 -6.62
C MET A 362 -9.48 0.93 -6.31
N GLY A 363 -8.81 1.87 -5.64
CA GLY A 363 -7.46 1.69 -5.10
C GLY A 363 -7.38 0.54 -4.09
N TYR A 364 -8.36 0.42 -3.18
CA TYR A 364 -8.44 -0.69 -2.25
C TYR A 364 -8.53 -2.04 -2.98
N PHE A 365 -9.49 -2.17 -3.91
CA PHE A 365 -9.74 -3.42 -4.61
C PHE A 365 -8.64 -3.79 -5.62
N CYS A 366 -8.10 -2.83 -6.36
CA CYS A 366 -7.04 -3.10 -7.34
C CYS A 366 -5.73 -3.54 -6.68
N ASN A 367 -5.49 -3.18 -5.42
CA ASN A 367 -4.35 -3.67 -4.65
C ASN A 367 -4.65 -4.96 -3.86
N LEU A 368 -5.92 -5.38 -3.74
CA LEU A 368 -6.32 -6.59 -2.99
C LEU A 368 -6.64 -7.78 -3.90
N ILE A 369 -7.54 -7.56 -4.86
CA ILE A 369 -8.10 -8.62 -5.73
C ILE A 369 -7.02 -9.39 -6.51
N PRO A 370 -5.92 -8.78 -7.01
CA PRO A 370 -4.89 -9.56 -7.68
C PRO A 370 -4.32 -10.70 -6.84
N PHE A 371 -4.30 -10.57 -5.51
CA PHE A 371 -3.84 -11.65 -4.62
C PHE A 371 -4.80 -12.84 -4.56
N ALA A 372 -6.06 -12.69 -4.98
CA ALA A 372 -6.97 -13.82 -5.17
C ALA A 372 -6.57 -14.75 -6.32
N LEU A 373 -5.74 -14.26 -7.24
CA LEU A 373 -5.24 -15.01 -8.40
C LEU A 373 -3.81 -15.54 -8.18
N ILE A 374 -3.21 -15.26 -7.02
CA ILE A 374 -1.83 -15.61 -6.70
C ILE A 374 -1.82 -16.90 -5.88
N ASN A 375 -1.31 -17.98 -6.47
CA ASN A 375 -1.26 -19.31 -5.82
C ASN A 375 0.01 -19.55 -4.97
N ARG A 376 0.92 -18.58 -4.90
CA ARG A 376 2.14 -18.66 -4.07
C ARG A 376 1.92 -18.09 -2.68
N SER A 377 2.84 -18.38 -1.77
CA SER A 377 2.87 -17.84 -0.40
C SER A 377 2.76 -16.31 -0.42
N ALA A 378 1.74 -15.80 0.28
CA ALA A 378 1.46 -14.39 0.50
C ALA A 378 1.39 -14.10 2.01
N TYR A 379 1.51 -12.83 2.36
CA TYR A 379 1.72 -12.39 3.74
C TYR A 379 1.01 -11.06 3.99
N LEU A 380 0.74 -10.75 5.25
CA LEU A 380 -0.03 -9.58 5.68
C LEU A 380 0.47 -8.24 5.09
N TYR A 381 1.78 -8.05 4.93
CA TYR A 381 2.35 -6.81 4.36
C TYR A 381 1.93 -6.54 2.91
N HIS A 382 1.48 -7.56 2.17
CA HIS A 382 0.91 -7.38 0.83
C HIS A 382 -0.41 -6.59 0.85
N TYR A 383 -1.11 -6.58 1.98
CA TYR A 383 -2.37 -5.84 2.16
C TYR A 383 -2.17 -4.33 2.36
N PHE A 384 -0.97 -3.88 2.74
CA PHE A 384 -0.78 -2.51 3.21
C PHE A 384 -1.12 -1.42 2.19
N PRO A 385 -0.85 -1.57 0.88
CA PRO A 385 -1.33 -0.62 -0.12
C PRO A 385 -2.85 -0.52 -0.15
N SER A 386 -3.55 -1.67 -0.09
CA SER A 386 -5.02 -1.69 0.03
C SER A 386 -5.48 -1.00 1.30
N LEU A 387 -4.85 -1.28 2.44
CA LEU A 387 -5.18 -0.65 3.72
C LEU A 387 -5.07 0.88 3.65
N ILE A 388 -4.01 1.44 3.05
CA ILE A 388 -3.86 2.89 2.86
C ILE A 388 -5.05 3.47 2.10
N PHE A 389 -5.45 2.85 0.99
CA PHE A 389 -6.64 3.27 0.25
C PHE A 389 -7.93 3.12 1.06
N GLY A 390 -8.04 2.05 1.86
CA GLY A 390 -9.15 1.81 2.78
C GLY A 390 -9.27 2.88 3.87
N ILE A 391 -8.15 3.37 4.40
CA ILE A 391 -8.10 4.46 5.39
C ILE A 391 -8.56 5.77 4.75
N MET A 392 -8.06 6.09 3.54
CA MET A 392 -8.49 7.26 2.78
C MET A 392 -9.99 7.23 2.47
N PHE A 393 -10.50 6.06 2.09
CA PHE A 393 -11.91 5.80 1.85
C PHE A 393 -12.75 5.98 3.13
N SER A 394 -12.29 5.42 4.25
CA SER A 394 -12.96 5.50 5.55
C SER A 394 -13.08 6.93 6.05
N ALA A 395 -12.00 7.71 6.01
CA ALA A 395 -12.02 9.12 6.38
C ALA A 395 -13.01 9.93 5.52
N THR A 396 -13.10 9.60 4.23
CA THR A 396 -14.06 10.23 3.29
C THR A 396 -15.51 9.85 3.62
N LEU A 397 -15.79 8.58 3.93
CA LEU A 397 -17.13 8.15 4.33
C LEU A 397 -17.58 8.72 5.66
N ILE A 398 -16.68 8.80 6.64
CA ILE A 398 -16.96 9.42 7.94
C ILE A 398 -17.32 10.90 7.73
N GLU A 399 -16.57 11.63 6.91
CA GLU A 399 -16.90 13.02 6.58
C GLU A 399 -18.31 13.15 6.00
N ILE A 400 -18.67 12.30 5.04
CA ILE A 400 -20.00 12.27 4.42
C ILE A 400 -21.08 11.98 5.45
N PHE A 401 -20.86 10.98 6.31
CA PHE A 401 -21.79 10.62 7.37
C PHE A 401 -22.02 11.80 8.33
N LEU A 402 -20.94 12.41 8.82
CA LEU A 402 -21.02 13.56 9.73
C LEU A 402 -21.69 14.77 9.07
N ASP A 403 -21.41 15.03 7.80
CA ASP A 403 -22.05 16.11 7.06
C ASP A 403 -23.53 15.87 6.81
N ILE A 404 -23.99 14.63 6.74
CA ILE A 404 -25.39 14.29 6.46
C ILE A 404 -26.21 14.29 7.74
N PHE A 405 -25.72 13.61 8.79
CA PHE A 405 -26.48 13.37 10.01
C PHE A 405 -26.17 14.36 11.12
N LEU A 406 -24.96 14.91 11.16
CA LEU A 406 -24.45 15.71 12.29
C LEU A 406 -23.97 17.11 11.89
N ALA A 407 -24.43 17.64 10.73
CA ALA A 407 -23.98 18.92 10.18
C ALA A 407 -24.03 20.08 11.20
N ASN A 408 -25.10 20.15 11.99
CA ASN A 408 -25.35 21.23 12.96
C ASN A 408 -24.78 20.94 14.35
N PHE A 409 -24.35 19.69 14.62
CA PHE A 409 -23.93 19.24 15.95
C PHE A 409 -22.41 19.22 16.08
N LYS A 410 -21.77 20.39 15.99
CA LYS A 410 -20.29 20.53 15.97
C LYS A 410 -19.60 19.86 17.17
N LYS A 411 -20.16 19.99 18.38
CA LYS A 411 -19.61 19.36 19.60
C LYS A 411 -19.65 17.82 19.51
N ILE A 412 -20.75 17.26 19.03
CA ILE A 412 -20.92 15.80 18.85
C ILE A 412 -19.94 15.28 17.79
N ARG A 413 -19.79 15.98 16.65
CA ARG A 413 -18.78 15.63 15.62
C ARG A 413 -17.38 15.54 16.21
N LEU A 414 -16.99 16.54 17.01
CA LEU A 414 -15.67 16.59 17.65
C LEU A 414 -15.49 15.42 18.63
N LEU A 415 -16.46 15.17 19.50
CA LEU A 415 -16.43 14.08 20.47
C LEU A 415 -16.30 12.71 19.80
N LEU A 416 -17.07 12.45 18.73
CA LEU A 416 -16.98 11.20 17.98
C LEU A 416 -15.59 11.00 17.37
N ILE A 417 -15.03 12.04 16.74
CA ILE A 417 -13.70 11.96 16.12
C ILE A 417 -12.62 11.74 17.19
N ILE A 418 -12.68 12.45 18.31
CA ILE A 418 -11.75 12.25 19.44
C ILE A 418 -11.86 10.83 19.99
N SER A 419 -13.09 10.33 20.19
CA SER A 419 -13.32 8.96 20.65
C SER A 419 -12.72 7.93 19.69
N CYS A 420 -12.89 8.10 18.37
CA CYS A 420 -12.27 7.23 17.38
C CYS A 420 -10.73 7.30 17.43
N CYS A 421 -10.15 8.51 17.51
CA CYS A 421 -8.71 8.69 17.65
C CYS A 421 -8.16 8.02 18.92
N LEU A 422 -8.87 8.14 20.05
CA LEU A 422 -8.48 7.53 21.32
C LEU A 422 -8.52 6.00 21.27
N LEU A 423 -9.54 5.41 20.62
CA LEU A 423 -9.60 3.95 20.42
C LEU A 423 -8.44 3.45 19.56
N ILE A 424 -8.14 4.14 18.46
CA ILE A 424 -7.00 3.82 17.60
C ILE A 424 -5.68 3.93 18.37
N PHE A 425 -5.49 5.02 19.13
CA PHE A 425 -4.33 5.21 19.98
C PHE A 425 -4.19 4.12 21.04
N PHE A 426 -5.30 3.74 21.69
CA PHE A 426 -5.33 2.65 22.66
C PHE A 426 -4.94 1.31 22.02
N GLY A 427 -5.41 1.04 20.80
CA GLY A 427 -4.98 -0.13 20.02
C GLY A 427 -3.47 -0.17 19.85
N TRP A 428 -2.86 0.94 19.45
CA TRP A 428 -1.39 1.02 19.35
C TRP A 428 -0.70 0.84 20.71
N LEU A 429 -1.15 1.56 21.74
CA LEU A 429 -0.60 1.48 23.09
C LEU A 429 -0.62 0.05 23.63
N PHE A 430 -1.73 -0.66 23.40
CA PHE A 430 -1.91 -2.04 23.84
C PHE A 430 -0.90 -2.99 23.18
N PHE A 431 -0.62 -2.81 21.88
CA PHE A 431 0.28 -3.65 21.09
C PHE A 431 1.74 -3.16 21.05
N ILE A 432 2.12 -2.10 21.77
CA ILE A 432 3.51 -1.62 21.89
C ILE A 432 4.52 -2.75 22.10
N PRO A 433 4.29 -3.76 22.97
CA PRO A 433 5.25 -4.84 23.16
C PRO A 433 5.61 -5.63 21.92
N PHE A 434 4.69 -5.78 20.97
CA PHE A 434 4.93 -6.47 19.70
C PHE A 434 5.64 -5.58 18.67
N ILE A 435 5.46 -4.26 18.76
CA ILE A 435 6.00 -3.29 17.81
C ILE A 435 7.43 -2.86 18.18
N TYR A 436 7.70 -2.73 19.48
CA TYR A 436 8.98 -2.24 20.00
C TYR A 436 9.77 -3.31 20.75
N SER A 437 9.26 -4.55 20.79
CA SER A 437 9.90 -5.69 21.46
C SER A 437 10.18 -5.45 22.93
N THR A 438 9.28 -4.73 23.62
CA THR A 438 9.42 -4.50 25.06
C THR A 438 9.11 -5.80 25.81
N PRO A 439 9.96 -6.24 26.75
CA PRO A 439 9.79 -7.53 27.42
C PRO A 439 8.43 -7.65 28.14
N ILE A 440 7.74 -8.77 27.93
CA ILE A 440 6.44 -9.07 28.54
C ILE A 440 6.40 -10.49 29.10
N SER A 441 5.61 -10.70 30.15
CA SER A 441 5.32 -12.05 30.66
C SER A 441 4.41 -12.82 29.70
N ILE A 442 4.39 -14.15 29.78
CA ILE A 442 3.47 -15.02 29.02
C ILE A 442 1.99 -14.61 29.22
N LYS A 443 1.56 -14.34 30.46
CA LYS A 443 0.18 -13.85 30.74
C LYS A 443 -0.16 -12.54 30.02
N GLN A 444 0.84 -11.68 29.82
CA GLN A 444 0.67 -10.42 29.07
C GLN A 444 0.66 -10.66 27.56
N PHE A 445 1.38 -11.67 27.07
CA PHE A 445 1.32 -12.12 25.68
C PHE A 445 -0.08 -12.66 25.37
N GLU A 446 -0.60 -13.60 26.18
CA GLU A 446 -1.92 -14.21 26.02
C GLU A 446 -3.05 -13.18 25.96
N LYS A 447 -3.01 -12.16 26.82
CA LYS A 447 -3.98 -11.05 26.81
C LYS A 447 -4.04 -10.31 25.47
N ARG A 448 -2.98 -10.35 24.67
CA ARG A 448 -2.86 -9.70 23.36
C ARG A 448 -3.26 -10.61 22.20
N VAL A 449 -3.56 -11.87 22.45
CA VAL A 449 -4.04 -12.81 21.43
C VAL A 449 -5.56 -12.74 21.35
N TRP A 450 -6.09 -11.88 20.46
CA TRP A 450 -7.54 -11.72 20.31
C TRP A 450 -8.12 -12.61 19.23
N GLY A 451 -7.37 -12.88 18.16
CA GLY A 451 -7.76 -13.78 17.09
C GLY A 451 -7.24 -15.19 17.32
N GLY A 452 -8.11 -16.19 17.25
CA GLY A 452 -7.75 -17.61 17.46
C GLY A 452 -6.72 -18.17 16.46
N ASN A 453 -6.49 -17.47 15.35
CA ASN A 453 -5.54 -17.86 14.30
C ASN A 453 -4.23 -17.05 14.31
N TRP A 454 -4.08 -16.02 15.14
CA TRP A 454 -2.93 -15.10 15.07
C TRP A 454 -1.60 -15.79 15.33
N PHE A 455 -1.57 -16.69 16.31
CA PHE A 455 -0.36 -17.39 16.76
C PHE A 455 -0.52 -18.91 16.70
N ARG A 456 -1.46 -19.39 15.88
CA ARG A 456 -1.70 -20.81 15.69
C ARG A 456 -0.67 -21.33 14.68
N LEU A 457 0.28 -22.14 15.16
CA LEU A 457 1.36 -22.73 14.37
C LEU A 457 0.78 -23.63 13.27
#